data_AF-A0A6N8DW99-F1
#
_entry.id   AF-A0A6N8DW99-F1
#
_cell.length_a   1.000
_cell.length_b   1.000
_cell.length_c   1.000
_cell.angle_alpha   90.00
_cell.angle_beta   90.00
_cell.angle_gamma   90.00
#
_symmetry.space_group_name_H-M   'P 1'
#
loop_
_entity.id
_entity.type
_entity.pdbx_description
1 polymer ?
#
loop_
_entity_poly.entity_id
_entity_poly.type
_entity_poly.pdbx_seq_one_letter_code
_entity_poly.pdbx_strand_id
1 'polypeptide(L)'
;MTFENVFGAPPPELAQISDNARQFSPLSPGAERLEEASSLENLAMLAPPGAIERRATLALALRALKPGAPLLALAPKDKGGGRLAKDLADLGCACIETAKRHHRICLTQAGGDPQAIEAAIRAGAPRLSESLGLWTQPGVFSWDRIDPGTALLADQLPEFSGRGADLGCGLGMLAHRILGSSRVKSLLMVDVDRRAVDLCARNVSDSRAKLVWEDVRRFSKPEPLDFVVMNPPFHDAGREAKGLGIAFIQRAAEFLRPGGVCWLVANRHLPYEAALEEKFRSIAPVAEASGFKVIEAVK
;
A
#
# COMPACT_ATOMS: atom_id res chain seq x y z
N MET A 1 9.29 -28.57 3.10
CA MET A 1 9.84 -27.94 1.89
C MET A 1 10.16 -26.51 2.25
N THR A 2 11.39 -26.07 1.99
CA THR A 2 11.81 -24.68 2.18
C THR A 2 11.64 -23.91 0.88
N PHE A 3 11.15 -22.68 0.96
CA PHE A 3 10.97 -21.80 -0.19
C PHE A 3 12.08 -20.73 -0.23
N GLU A 4 12.71 -20.59 -1.40
CA GLU A 4 13.79 -19.63 -1.68
C GLU A 4 13.24 -18.30 -2.25
N ASN A 5 11.95 -18.26 -2.56
CA ASN A 5 11.26 -17.07 -3.04
C ASN A 5 9.99 -16.87 -2.22
N VAL A 6 9.68 -15.62 -1.89
CA VAL A 6 8.53 -15.27 -1.08
C VAL A 6 7.81 -14.02 -1.61
N PHE A 7 6.48 -14.06 -1.61
CA PHE A 7 5.63 -12.89 -1.82
C PHE A 7 4.84 -12.61 -0.54
N GLY A 8 5.01 -11.41 0.00
CA GLY A 8 4.38 -10.97 1.23
C GLY A 8 5.11 -11.51 2.46
N ALA A 9 4.38 -11.67 3.57
CA ALA A 9 4.91 -12.22 4.81
C ALA A 9 4.07 -13.42 5.28
N PRO A 10 4.18 -14.59 4.63
CA PRO A 10 3.53 -15.82 5.10
C PRO A 10 3.87 -16.09 6.57
N PRO A 11 2.91 -16.52 7.41
CA PRO A 11 3.21 -16.89 8.78
C PRO A 11 4.22 -18.06 8.83
N PRO A 12 5.28 -17.98 9.66
CA PRO A 12 6.38 -18.96 9.65
C PRO A 12 5.93 -20.38 10.01
N GLU A 13 4.79 -20.55 10.69
CA GLU A 13 4.23 -21.87 11.04
C GLU A 13 3.37 -22.50 9.94
N LEU A 14 3.16 -21.76 8.85
CA LEU A 14 2.40 -22.17 7.67
C LEU A 14 3.28 -22.35 6.44
N ALA A 15 4.40 -21.63 6.36
CA ALA A 15 5.38 -21.76 5.28
C ALA A 15 6.80 -21.64 5.81
N GLN A 16 7.66 -22.60 5.44
CA GLN A 16 9.09 -22.54 5.76
C GLN A 16 9.81 -21.72 4.69
N ILE A 17 10.22 -20.51 5.04
CA ILE A 17 10.93 -19.59 4.15
C ILE A 17 12.41 -19.62 4.48
N SER A 18 13.26 -19.66 3.46
CA SER A 18 14.72 -19.54 3.61
C SER A 18 15.09 -18.18 4.19
N ASP A 19 16.12 -18.12 5.05
CA ASP A 19 16.60 -16.85 5.62
C ASP A 19 17.12 -15.88 4.53
N ASN A 20 17.58 -16.43 3.40
CA ASN A 20 18.05 -15.68 2.24
C ASN A 20 17.01 -15.64 1.10
N ALA A 21 15.73 -15.89 1.40
CA ALA A 21 14.70 -15.91 0.37
C ALA A 21 14.58 -14.56 -0.34
N ARG A 22 14.42 -14.59 -1.65
CA ARG A 22 14.14 -13.41 -2.47
C ARG A 22 12.71 -12.94 -2.21
N GLN A 23 12.54 -11.67 -1.87
CA GLN A 23 11.24 -11.05 -1.59
C GLN A 23 10.70 -10.34 -2.83
N PHE A 24 9.41 -10.52 -3.12
CA PHE A 24 8.74 -9.97 -4.31
C PHE A 24 7.53 -9.07 -4.03
N SER A 25 7.18 -8.85 -2.76
CA SER A 25 6.04 -8.01 -2.38
C SER A 25 6.28 -6.53 -2.71
N PRO A 26 5.36 -5.84 -3.39
CA PRO A 26 5.45 -4.38 -3.57
C PRO A 26 5.29 -3.61 -2.24
N LEU A 27 4.81 -4.27 -1.17
CA LEU A 27 4.66 -3.70 0.17
C LEU A 27 5.92 -3.90 1.04
N SER A 28 7.03 -4.35 0.46
CA SER A 28 8.29 -4.59 1.16
C SER A 28 9.39 -3.78 0.49
N PRO A 29 9.69 -2.55 0.96
CA PRO A 29 10.76 -1.72 0.42
C PRO A 29 12.06 -2.49 0.20
N GLY A 30 12.63 -2.35 -1.00
CA GLY A 30 13.83 -3.07 -1.45
C GLY A 30 13.58 -4.45 -2.07
N ALA A 31 12.33 -4.94 -2.10
CA ALA A 31 11.96 -6.18 -2.77
C ALA A 31 12.12 -6.11 -4.30
N GLU A 32 12.28 -7.27 -4.93
CA GLU A 32 12.29 -7.42 -6.38
C GLU A 32 10.88 -7.34 -6.97
N ARG A 33 10.78 -7.15 -8.29
CA ARG A 33 9.50 -7.05 -9.01
C ARG A 33 9.06 -8.45 -9.48
N LEU A 34 7.95 -8.97 -8.95
CA LEU A 34 7.43 -10.27 -9.37
C LEU A 34 7.11 -10.30 -10.86
N GLU A 35 6.66 -9.17 -11.41
CA GLU A 35 6.31 -9.02 -12.82
C GLU A 35 7.51 -9.15 -13.78
N GLU A 36 8.73 -8.95 -13.28
CA GLU A 36 10.00 -9.09 -14.01
C GLU A 36 10.70 -10.42 -13.71
N ALA A 37 10.23 -11.16 -12.70
CA ALA A 37 10.81 -12.43 -12.30
C ALA A 37 10.53 -13.53 -13.34
N SER A 38 11.49 -14.44 -13.50
CA SER A 38 11.35 -15.62 -14.33
C SER A 38 12.21 -16.76 -13.78
N SER A 39 11.91 -17.99 -14.23
CA SER A 39 12.66 -19.19 -13.89
C SER A 39 12.82 -19.47 -12.38
N LEU A 40 11.82 -19.12 -11.56
CA LEU A 40 11.82 -19.42 -10.13
C LEU A 40 11.62 -20.92 -9.88
N GLU A 41 12.37 -21.50 -8.94
CA GLU A 41 12.32 -22.93 -8.59
C GLU A 41 11.16 -23.29 -7.65
N ASN A 42 10.69 -22.31 -6.87
CA ASN A 42 9.53 -22.42 -5.98
C ASN A 42 9.11 -21.01 -5.53
N LEU A 43 7.89 -20.85 -5.02
CA LEU A 43 7.42 -19.60 -4.40
C LEU A 43 6.41 -19.89 -3.31
N ALA A 44 6.57 -19.26 -2.14
CA ALA A 44 5.53 -19.17 -1.13
C ALA A 44 4.91 -17.77 -1.14
N MET A 45 3.59 -17.69 -1.08
CA MET A 45 2.85 -16.44 -1.25
C MET A 45 1.79 -16.29 -0.16
N LEU A 46 1.87 -15.19 0.58
CA LEU A 46 0.71 -14.63 1.27
C LEU A 46 -0.09 -13.83 0.24
N ALA A 47 -1.15 -14.43 -0.28
CA ALA A 47 -1.90 -13.87 -1.38
C ALA A 47 -2.70 -12.64 -0.91
N PRO A 48 -2.76 -11.56 -1.72
CA PRO A 48 -3.40 -10.32 -1.29
C PRO A 48 -4.93 -10.46 -1.17
N PRO A 49 -5.58 -9.59 -0.39
CA PRO A 49 -7.01 -9.70 -0.08
C PRO A 49 -7.92 -9.32 -1.25
N GLY A 50 -7.52 -8.34 -2.08
CA GLY A 50 -8.32 -7.84 -3.19
C GLY A 50 -8.50 -8.90 -4.28
N ALA A 51 -9.73 -9.08 -4.80
CA ALA A 51 -10.01 -10.18 -5.72
C ALA A 51 -9.22 -10.09 -7.05
N ILE A 52 -9.22 -8.90 -7.69
CA ILE A 52 -8.48 -8.69 -8.94
C ILE A 52 -6.97 -8.75 -8.69
N GLU A 53 -6.51 -8.07 -7.64
CA GLU A 53 -5.11 -8.08 -7.20
C GLU A 53 -4.62 -9.51 -6.94
N ARG A 54 -5.36 -10.31 -6.17
CA ARG A 54 -5.01 -11.70 -5.85
C ARG A 54 -4.86 -12.56 -7.09
N ARG A 55 -5.82 -12.51 -8.00
CA ARG A 55 -5.76 -13.27 -9.25
C ARG A 55 -4.57 -12.87 -10.11
N ALA A 56 -4.34 -11.56 -10.26
CA ALA A 56 -3.21 -11.07 -11.02
C ALA A 56 -1.86 -11.49 -10.39
N THR A 57 -1.72 -11.39 -9.07
CA THR A 57 -0.51 -11.81 -8.35
C THR A 57 -0.28 -13.32 -8.43
N LEU A 58 -1.33 -14.14 -8.31
CA LEU A 58 -1.23 -15.59 -8.53
C LEU A 58 -0.77 -15.90 -9.97
N ALA A 59 -1.32 -15.21 -10.97
CA ALA A 59 -0.94 -15.39 -12.36
C ALA A 59 0.52 -14.95 -12.62
N LEU A 60 0.97 -13.83 -12.04
CA LEU A 60 2.37 -13.40 -12.09
C LEU A 60 3.31 -14.46 -11.48
N ALA A 61 2.93 -15.03 -10.34
CA ALA A 61 3.68 -16.12 -9.70
C ALA A 61 3.79 -17.36 -10.60
N LEU A 62 2.66 -17.81 -11.18
CA LEU A 62 2.65 -18.95 -12.10
C LEU A 62 3.52 -18.70 -13.33
N ARG A 63 3.54 -17.47 -13.86
CA ARG A 63 4.39 -17.07 -14.98
C ARG A 63 5.88 -17.02 -14.61
N ALA A 64 6.20 -16.58 -13.40
CA ALA A 64 7.58 -16.45 -12.92
C ALA A 64 8.23 -17.81 -12.61
N LEU A 65 7.43 -18.83 -12.25
CA LEU A 65 7.90 -20.17 -11.90
C LEU A 65 8.30 -21.00 -13.13
N LYS A 66 9.31 -21.86 -12.97
CA LYS A 66 9.62 -22.89 -13.99
C LYS A 66 8.44 -23.86 -14.13
N PRO A 67 8.20 -24.44 -15.32
CA PRO A 67 7.19 -25.47 -15.49
C PRO A 67 7.33 -26.60 -14.44
N GLY A 68 6.24 -26.94 -13.75
CA GLY A 68 6.21 -27.94 -12.69
C GLY A 68 6.70 -27.46 -11.32
N ALA A 69 7.28 -26.25 -11.21
CA ALA A 69 7.78 -25.73 -9.94
C ALA A 69 6.62 -25.44 -8.96
N PRO A 70 6.81 -25.74 -7.66
CA PRO A 70 5.76 -25.60 -6.66
C PRO A 70 5.46 -24.14 -6.28
N LEU A 71 4.16 -23.83 -6.19
CA LEU A 71 3.60 -22.61 -5.62
C LEU A 71 2.79 -22.96 -4.37
N LEU A 72 3.18 -22.41 -3.23
CA LEU A 72 2.38 -22.43 -2.00
C LEU A 72 1.65 -21.09 -1.84
N ALA A 73 0.37 -21.04 -2.17
CA ALA A 73 -0.46 -19.86 -1.98
C ALA A 73 -1.30 -20.00 -0.72
N LEU A 74 -1.25 -19.02 0.19
CA LEU A 74 -2.07 -18.98 1.38
C LEU A 74 -2.61 -17.59 1.67
N ALA A 75 -3.78 -17.53 2.31
CA ALA A 75 -4.38 -16.29 2.78
C ALA A 75 -5.35 -16.57 3.93
N PRO A 76 -5.61 -15.58 4.81
CA PRO A 76 -6.65 -15.70 5.82
C PRO A 76 -7.99 -16.03 5.18
N LYS A 77 -8.78 -16.90 5.81
CA LYS A 77 -10.05 -17.42 5.28
C LYS A 77 -11.00 -16.28 4.89
N ASP A 78 -11.08 -15.26 5.73
CA ASP A 78 -11.90 -14.05 5.59
C ASP A 78 -11.26 -12.97 4.69
N LYS A 79 -9.98 -13.10 4.34
CA LYS A 79 -9.24 -12.18 3.45
C LYS A 79 -8.82 -12.86 2.16
N GLY A 80 -9.80 -13.44 1.46
CA GLY A 80 -9.61 -14.03 0.13
C GLY A 80 -9.16 -15.50 0.13
N GLY A 81 -8.75 -16.06 1.27
CA GLY A 81 -8.32 -17.46 1.40
C GLY A 81 -9.36 -18.45 0.91
N GLY A 82 -10.65 -18.24 1.23
CA GLY A 82 -11.74 -19.10 0.76
C GLY A 82 -11.93 -19.15 -0.76
N ARG A 83 -11.27 -18.28 -1.53
CA ARG A 83 -11.33 -18.23 -2.99
C ARG A 83 -10.09 -18.79 -3.66
N LEU A 84 -9.01 -19.08 -2.93
CA LEU A 84 -7.71 -19.46 -3.52
C LEU A 84 -7.78 -20.67 -4.44
N ALA A 85 -8.39 -21.77 -3.99
CA ALA A 85 -8.51 -22.97 -4.81
C ALA A 85 -9.29 -22.71 -6.10
N LYS A 86 -10.36 -21.91 -6.03
CA LYS A 86 -11.13 -21.50 -7.22
C LYS A 86 -10.31 -20.59 -8.13
N ASP A 87 -9.61 -19.60 -7.57
CA ASP A 87 -8.79 -18.68 -8.34
C ASP A 87 -7.66 -19.42 -9.08
N LEU A 88 -7.04 -20.42 -8.46
CA LEU A 88 -6.06 -21.31 -9.11
C LEU A 88 -6.70 -22.20 -10.19
N ALA A 89 -7.87 -22.78 -9.91
CA ALA A 89 -8.59 -23.60 -10.90
C ALA A 89 -8.99 -22.77 -12.14
N ASP A 90 -9.44 -21.53 -11.95
CA ASP A 90 -9.76 -20.60 -13.04
C ASP A 90 -8.51 -20.19 -13.85
N LEU A 91 -7.31 -20.32 -13.28
CA LEU A 91 -6.02 -20.17 -13.96
C LEU A 91 -5.51 -21.47 -14.60
N GLY A 92 -6.31 -22.55 -14.57
CA GLY A 92 -5.96 -23.86 -15.13
C GLY A 92 -5.06 -24.72 -14.23
N CYS A 93 -4.92 -24.38 -12.95
CA CYS A 93 -4.10 -25.13 -12.00
C CYS A 93 -4.95 -26.05 -11.12
N ALA A 94 -4.53 -27.30 -10.96
CA ALA A 94 -5.00 -28.17 -9.88
C ALA A 94 -4.21 -27.85 -8.60
N CYS A 95 -4.87 -27.87 -7.43
CA CYS A 95 -4.19 -27.66 -6.15
C CYS A 95 -4.65 -28.62 -5.07
N ILE A 96 -3.74 -28.94 -4.15
CA ILE A 96 -4.08 -29.58 -2.88
C ILE A 96 -4.40 -28.47 -1.88
N GLU A 97 -5.65 -28.45 -1.41
CA GLU A 97 -6.11 -27.45 -0.47
C GLU A 97 -6.16 -27.99 0.96
N THR A 98 -5.64 -27.22 1.91
CA THR A 98 -5.72 -27.47 3.34
C THR A 98 -6.10 -26.19 4.10
N ALA A 99 -6.41 -26.33 5.39
CA ALA A 99 -6.67 -25.18 6.25
C ALA A 99 -5.98 -25.33 7.61
N LYS A 100 -5.36 -24.24 8.08
CA LYS A 100 -4.65 -24.20 9.36
C LYS A 100 -4.61 -22.76 9.88
N ARG A 101 -4.79 -22.56 11.18
CA ARG A 101 -4.72 -21.23 11.85
C ARG A 101 -5.51 -20.14 11.10
N HIS A 102 -6.78 -20.41 10.80
CA HIS A 102 -7.66 -19.51 10.03
C HIS A 102 -7.19 -19.12 8.62
N HIS A 103 -6.21 -19.82 8.05
CA HIS A 103 -5.79 -19.66 6.66
C HIS A 103 -6.30 -20.80 5.79
N ARG A 104 -6.56 -20.50 4.51
CA ARG A 104 -6.62 -21.50 3.45
C ARG A 104 -5.26 -21.55 2.77
N ILE A 105 -4.81 -22.76 2.46
CA ILE A 105 -3.47 -23.03 1.95
C ILE A 105 -3.64 -23.94 0.74
N CYS A 106 -3.16 -23.50 -0.42
CA CYS A 106 -3.21 -24.24 -1.67
C CYS A 106 -1.78 -24.49 -2.15
N LEU A 107 -1.42 -25.77 -2.32
CA LEU A 107 -0.18 -26.17 -2.98
C LEU A 107 -0.50 -26.58 -4.42
N THR A 108 0.17 -25.96 -5.39
CA THR A 108 0.02 -26.27 -6.82
C THR A 108 1.39 -26.32 -7.50
N GLN A 109 1.42 -26.76 -8.76
CA GLN A 109 2.59 -26.73 -9.63
C GLN A 109 2.33 -25.77 -10.79
N ALA A 110 3.36 -25.04 -11.22
CA ALA A 110 3.26 -24.15 -12.36
C ALA A 110 3.00 -24.94 -13.65
N GLY A 111 2.12 -24.44 -14.51
CA GLY A 111 1.68 -25.13 -15.74
C GLY A 111 0.24 -24.86 -16.18
N GLY A 112 -0.49 -23.96 -15.50
CA GLY A 112 -1.88 -23.59 -15.82
C GLY A 112 -2.08 -23.00 -17.22
N ASP A 113 -3.31 -22.58 -17.52
CA ASP A 113 -3.70 -22.08 -18.85
C ASP A 113 -3.02 -20.73 -19.16
N PRO A 114 -2.14 -20.65 -20.18
CA PRO A 114 -1.46 -19.41 -20.54
C PRO A 114 -2.41 -18.26 -20.87
N GLN A 115 -3.57 -18.54 -21.47
CA GLN A 115 -4.54 -17.49 -21.82
C GLN A 115 -5.20 -16.90 -20.57
N ALA A 116 -5.65 -17.76 -19.65
CA ALA A 116 -6.19 -17.34 -18.36
C ALA A 116 -5.18 -16.56 -17.51
N ILE A 117 -3.91 -17.01 -17.50
CA ILE A 117 -2.80 -16.34 -16.79
C ILE A 117 -2.62 -14.91 -17.34
N GLU A 118 -2.45 -14.75 -18.66
CA GLU A 118 -2.23 -13.43 -19.25
C GLU A 118 -3.47 -12.50 -19.12
N ALA A 119 -4.68 -13.05 -19.18
CA ALA A 119 -5.90 -12.29 -18.93
C ALA A 119 -5.97 -11.76 -17.49
N ALA A 120 -5.61 -12.58 -16.49
CA ALA A 120 -5.58 -12.18 -15.09
C ALA A 120 -4.51 -11.11 -14.82
N ILE A 121 -3.32 -11.25 -15.41
CA ILE A 121 -2.24 -10.26 -15.33
C ILE A 121 -2.70 -8.92 -15.90
N ARG A 122 -3.34 -8.92 -17.08
CA ARG A 122 -3.88 -7.71 -17.71
C ARG A 122 -4.95 -7.04 -16.87
N ALA A 123 -5.85 -7.81 -16.24
CA ALA A 123 -6.91 -7.27 -15.39
C ALA A 123 -6.35 -6.53 -14.15
N GLY A 124 -5.22 -6.99 -13.61
CA GLY A 124 -4.51 -6.37 -12.49
C GLY A 124 -3.43 -5.35 -12.89
N ALA A 125 -3.26 -5.03 -14.17
CA ALA A 125 -2.24 -4.12 -14.64
C ALA A 125 -2.60 -2.63 -14.38
N PRO A 126 -1.58 -1.74 -14.28
CA PRO A 126 -1.78 -0.29 -14.29
C PRO A 126 -2.61 0.19 -15.48
N ARG A 127 -3.53 1.13 -15.24
CA ARG A 127 -4.41 1.72 -16.26
C ARG A 127 -4.72 3.18 -15.94
N LEU A 128 -4.97 3.99 -16.97
CA LEU A 128 -5.57 5.30 -16.79
C LEU A 128 -7.07 5.10 -16.51
N SER A 129 -7.55 5.59 -15.37
CA SER A 129 -8.97 5.58 -15.04
C SER A 129 -9.62 6.88 -15.55
N GLU A 130 -10.60 6.76 -16.43
CA GLU A 130 -11.35 7.92 -16.94
C GLU A 130 -12.12 8.64 -15.83
N SER A 131 -12.68 7.88 -14.86
CA SER A 131 -13.45 8.46 -13.76
C SER A 131 -12.58 9.21 -12.74
N LEU A 132 -11.33 8.81 -12.58
CA LEU A 132 -10.38 9.45 -11.66
C LEU A 132 -9.51 10.49 -12.35
N GLY A 133 -9.34 10.40 -13.67
CA GLY A 133 -8.34 11.17 -14.41
C GLY A 133 -6.89 10.79 -14.05
N LEU A 134 -6.67 9.62 -13.45
CA LEU A 134 -5.38 9.19 -12.89
C LEU A 134 -5.01 7.78 -13.31
N TRP A 135 -3.71 7.54 -13.46
CA TRP A 135 -3.14 6.20 -13.47
C TRP A 135 -3.41 5.52 -12.14
N THR A 136 -3.94 4.31 -12.21
CA THR A 136 -4.35 3.50 -11.07
C THR A 136 -4.09 2.01 -11.32
N GLN A 137 -4.13 1.19 -10.27
CA GLN A 137 -3.96 -0.26 -10.36
C GLN A 137 -4.72 -0.98 -9.24
N PRO A 138 -5.41 -2.09 -9.51
CA PRO A 138 -5.99 -2.94 -8.47
C PRO A 138 -5.00 -3.31 -7.37
N GLY A 139 -5.42 -3.14 -6.12
CA GLY A 139 -4.60 -3.38 -4.93
C GLY A 139 -3.98 -2.13 -4.32
N VAL A 140 -3.89 -1.04 -5.08
CA VAL A 140 -3.49 0.27 -4.53
C VAL A 140 -4.69 0.91 -3.81
N PHE A 141 -4.43 1.68 -2.75
CA PHE A 141 -5.46 2.37 -1.99
C PHE A 141 -6.34 3.24 -2.91
N SER A 142 -7.66 3.10 -2.76
CA SER A 142 -8.66 3.85 -3.54
C SER A 142 -8.48 3.75 -5.07
N TRP A 143 -8.05 2.60 -5.58
CA TRP A 143 -7.74 2.46 -7.01
C TRP A 143 -8.93 2.65 -7.96
N ASP A 144 -10.16 2.41 -7.52
CA ASP A 144 -11.38 2.42 -8.35
C ASP A 144 -12.33 3.60 -8.07
N ARG A 145 -12.01 4.46 -7.11
CA ARG A 145 -12.86 5.59 -6.68
C ARG A 145 -12.04 6.65 -5.98
N ILE A 146 -12.60 7.84 -5.77
CA ILE A 146 -11.99 8.83 -4.89
C ILE A 146 -12.35 8.49 -3.43
N ASP A 147 -11.35 8.46 -2.55
CA ASP A 147 -11.58 8.27 -1.11
C ASP A 147 -12.23 9.53 -0.51
N PRO A 148 -13.39 9.43 0.17
CA PRO A 148 -14.06 10.59 0.73
C PRO A 148 -13.22 11.34 1.79
N GLY A 149 -12.38 10.62 2.54
CA GLY A 149 -11.45 11.22 3.49
C GLY A 149 -10.39 12.06 2.79
N THR A 150 -9.72 11.50 1.77
CA THR A 150 -8.77 12.24 0.91
C THR A 150 -9.42 13.45 0.25
N ALA A 151 -10.66 13.32 -0.26
CA ALA A 151 -11.39 14.43 -0.86
C ALA A 151 -11.67 15.55 0.16
N LEU A 152 -12.19 15.18 1.34
CA LEU A 152 -12.43 16.13 2.42
C LEU A 152 -11.14 16.84 2.83
N LEU A 153 -10.03 16.10 2.99
CA LEU A 153 -8.74 16.69 3.32
C LEU A 153 -8.31 17.70 2.26
N ALA A 154 -8.33 17.30 0.98
CA ALA A 154 -7.92 18.12 -0.15
C ALA A 154 -8.69 19.45 -0.23
N ASP A 155 -9.99 19.45 0.09
CA ASP A 155 -10.85 20.63 0.09
C ASP A 155 -10.55 21.61 1.23
N GLN A 156 -9.93 21.14 2.32
CA GLN A 156 -9.58 21.96 3.47
C GLN A 156 -8.12 22.42 3.49
N LEU A 157 -7.26 21.88 2.62
CA LEU A 157 -5.83 22.22 2.65
C LEU A 157 -5.62 23.71 2.36
N PRO A 158 -4.85 24.43 3.20
CA PRO A 158 -4.46 25.80 2.92
C PRO A 158 -3.38 25.82 1.82
N GLU A 159 -3.06 27.02 1.33
CA GLU A 159 -1.85 27.19 0.54
C GLU A 159 -0.59 27.02 1.40
N PHE A 160 0.20 25.99 1.09
CA PHE A 160 1.46 25.73 1.78
C PHE A 160 2.63 26.55 1.23
N SER A 161 3.71 26.61 2.00
CA SER A 161 4.99 27.19 1.59
C SER A 161 6.16 26.39 2.18
N GLY A 162 7.32 26.43 1.53
CA GLY A 162 8.51 25.73 2.02
C GLY A 162 8.56 24.26 1.63
N ARG A 163 9.20 23.43 2.46
CA ARG A 163 9.39 21.99 2.25
C ARG A 163 8.31 21.23 2.98
N GLY A 164 7.68 20.25 2.34
CA GLY A 164 6.74 19.39 3.04
C GLY A 164 6.77 17.94 2.59
N ALA A 165 5.91 17.14 3.21
CA ALA A 165 5.72 15.74 2.86
C ALA A 165 4.25 15.33 2.75
N ASP A 166 3.97 14.39 1.86
CA ASP A 166 2.75 13.59 1.77
C ASP A 166 3.09 12.16 2.23
N LEU A 167 2.62 11.76 3.42
CA LEU A 167 2.91 10.46 4.02
C LEU A 167 1.76 9.48 3.74
N GLY A 168 2.05 8.43 2.98
CA GLY A 168 1.04 7.55 2.38
C GLY A 168 0.45 8.18 1.12
N CYS A 169 1.32 8.62 0.21
CA CYS A 169 0.90 9.47 -0.91
C CYS A 169 -0.05 8.80 -1.93
N GLY A 170 -0.14 7.47 -1.93
CA GLY A 170 -1.08 6.73 -2.77
C GLY A 170 -0.93 7.08 -4.25
N LEU A 171 -2.03 7.48 -4.90
CA LEU A 171 -2.03 7.88 -6.31
C LEU A 171 -1.58 9.34 -6.56
N GLY A 172 -1.23 10.09 -5.50
CA GLY A 172 -0.79 11.50 -5.61
C GLY A 172 -1.90 12.55 -5.59
N MET A 173 -3.12 12.19 -5.18
CA MET A 173 -4.28 13.10 -5.15
C MET A 173 -4.01 14.41 -4.39
N LEU A 174 -3.44 14.31 -3.18
CA LEU A 174 -3.19 15.49 -2.33
C LEU A 174 -2.08 16.37 -2.89
N ALA A 175 -1.10 15.78 -3.58
CA ALA A 175 0.00 16.51 -4.18
C ALA A 175 -0.46 17.56 -5.20
N HIS A 176 -1.52 17.30 -5.97
CA HIS A 176 -2.07 18.28 -6.91
C HIS A 176 -2.57 19.56 -6.21
N ARG A 177 -3.14 19.44 -5.01
CA ARG A 177 -3.55 20.60 -4.21
C ARG A 177 -2.36 21.28 -3.55
N ILE A 178 -1.46 20.51 -2.95
CA ILE A 178 -0.27 21.05 -2.28
C ILE A 178 0.62 21.83 -3.27
N LEU A 179 0.90 21.25 -4.43
CA LEU A 179 1.78 21.81 -5.45
C LEU A 179 1.10 22.90 -6.28
N GLY A 180 -0.20 23.13 -6.12
CA GLY A 180 -0.87 24.31 -6.68
C GLY A 180 -0.25 25.63 -6.18
N SER A 181 0.34 25.62 -4.98
CA SER A 181 1.08 26.76 -4.45
C SER A 181 2.51 26.83 -5.01
N SER A 182 2.86 27.95 -5.64
CA SER A 182 4.22 28.24 -6.10
C SER A 182 5.23 28.45 -4.96
N ARG A 183 4.74 28.65 -3.72
CA ARG A 183 5.58 28.84 -2.53
C ARG A 183 6.13 27.52 -1.97
N VAL A 184 5.60 26.37 -2.40
CA VAL A 184 6.16 25.06 -2.07
C VAL A 184 7.48 24.88 -2.81
N LYS A 185 8.55 24.62 -2.05
CA LYS A 185 9.92 24.41 -2.52
C LYS A 185 10.17 22.95 -2.90
N SER A 186 9.63 22.01 -2.14
CA SER A 186 9.72 20.58 -2.42
C SER A 186 8.63 19.81 -1.68
N LEU A 187 8.13 18.74 -2.29
CA LEU A 187 7.20 17.80 -1.68
C LEU A 187 7.81 16.40 -1.68
N LEU A 188 8.13 15.87 -0.50
CA LEU A 188 8.50 14.47 -0.33
C LEU A 188 7.24 13.61 -0.31
N MET A 189 7.17 12.57 -1.14
CA MET A 189 6.00 11.71 -1.26
C MET A 189 6.43 10.29 -0.92
N VAL A 190 5.97 9.79 0.22
CA VAL A 190 6.42 8.49 0.76
C VAL A 190 5.26 7.52 0.76
N ASP A 191 5.47 6.32 0.21
CA ASP A 191 4.51 5.23 0.31
C ASP A 191 5.23 3.88 0.47
N VAL A 192 4.62 2.96 1.19
CA VAL A 192 5.15 1.60 1.39
C VAL A 192 4.84 0.71 0.19
N ASP A 193 3.85 1.05 -0.63
CA ASP A 193 3.49 0.33 -1.84
C ASP A 193 4.25 0.87 -3.05
N ARG A 194 5.19 0.07 -3.57
CA ARG A 194 5.93 0.35 -4.82
C ARG A 194 5.00 0.75 -5.96
N ARG A 195 3.83 0.11 -6.07
CA ARG A 195 2.88 0.37 -7.15
C ARG A 195 2.28 1.76 -7.00
N ALA A 196 1.94 2.17 -5.78
CA ALA A 196 1.46 3.53 -5.51
C ALA A 196 2.51 4.57 -5.92
N VAL A 197 3.77 4.35 -5.54
CA VAL A 197 4.90 5.20 -5.94
C VAL A 197 5.05 5.29 -7.47
N ASP A 198 5.07 4.15 -8.17
CA ASP A 198 5.18 4.10 -9.63
C ASP A 198 4.01 4.83 -10.33
N LEU A 199 2.78 4.69 -9.82
CA LEU A 199 1.60 5.36 -10.37
C LEU A 199 1.58 6.85 -10.05
N CYS A 200 1.95 7.22 -8.82
CA CYS A 200 2.07 8.60 -8.39
C CYS A 200 3.09 9.36 -9.24
N ALA A 201 4.20 8.72 -9.63
CA ALA A 201 5.16 9.30 -10.57
C ALA A 201 4.57 9.61 -11.95
N ARG A 202 3.56 8.84 -12.39
CA ARG A 202 2.83 9.12 -13.65
C ARG A 202 1.77 10.21 -13.48
N ASN A 203 1.18 10.30 -12.30
CA ASN A 203 0.11 11.23 -11.99
C ASN A 203 0.63 12.64 -11.65
N VAL A 204 1.80 12.73 -11.01
CA VAL A 204 2.37 13.98 -10.52
C VAL A 204 3.65 14.30 -11.30
N SER A 205 3.53 15.12 -12.33
CA SER A 205 4.65 15.51 -13.21
C SER A 205 5.44 16.74 -12.72
N ASP A 206 5.17 17.23 -11.52
CA ASP A 206 5.83 18.42 -10.96
C ASP A 206 7.25 18.10 -10.47
N SER A 207 8.25 18.85 -10.93
CA SER A 207 9.65 18.61 -10.58
C SER A 207 9.99 18.80 -9.10
N ARG A 208 9.09 19.41 -8.32
CA ARG A 208 9.24 19.58 -6.86
C ARG A 208 8.84 18.33 -6.09
N ALA A 209 8.11 17.40 -6.72
CA ALA A 209 7.73 16.13 -6.12
C ALA A 209 8.90 15.15 -6.12
N LYS A 210 9.19 14.58 -4.95
CA LYS A 210 10.23 13.56 -4.74
C LYS A 210 9.61 12.31 -4.16
N LEU A 211 9.57 11.26 -4.96
CA LEU A 211 8.92 10.01 -4.62
C LEU A 211 9.88 9.03 -3.95
N VAL A 212 9.43 8.37 -2.88
CA VAL A 212 10.21 7.41 -2.12
C VAL A 212 9.37 6.19 -1.77
N TRP A 213 9.86 5.01 -2.13
CA TRP A 213 9.28 3.72 -1.75
C TRP A 213 9.87 3.23 -0.43
N GLU A 214 9.22 3.59 0.67
CA GLU A 214 9.70 3.34 2.02
C GLU A 214 8.55 3.17 3.02
N ASP A 215 8.82 2.47 4.12
CA ASP A 215 7.90 2.44 5.25
C ASP A 215 8.11 3.71 6.10
N VAL A 216 7.12 4.59 6.17
CA VAL A 216 7.16 5.84 6.96
C VAL A 216 7.66 5.62 8.40
N ARG A 217 7.33 4.47 9.01
CA ARG A 217 7.74 4.11 10.38
C ARG A 217 9.25 3.89 10.51
N ARG A 218 9.93 3.53 9.42
CA ARG A 218 11.36 3.18 9.37
C ARG A 218 12.17 4.18 8.54
N PHE A 219 11.49 5.02 7.76
CA PHE A 219 12.11 6.02 6.89
C PHE A 219 12.98 6.98 7.70
N SER A 220 14.20 7.22 7.22
CA SER A 220 15.13 8.13 7.89
C SER A 220 14.60 9.56 7.87
N LYS A 221 14.84 10.28 8.98
CA LYS A 221 14.36 11.65 9.12
C LYS A 221 14.93 12.54 7.99
N PRO A 222 14.06 13.25 7.23
CA PRO A 222 14.51 14.17 6.21
C PRO A 222 15.02 15.48 6.81
N GLU A 223 15.43 16.43 5.96
CA GLU A 223 15.57 17.83 6.39
C GLU A 223 14.27 18.31 7.06
N PRO A 224 14.35 19.19 8.10
CA PRO A 224 13.16 19.68 8.79
C PRO A 224 12.12 20.27 7.83
N LEU A 225 10.89 19.77 7.96
CA LEU A 225 9.77 20.14 7.10
C LEU A 225 8.95 21.29 7.69
N ASP A 226 8.41 22.14 6.82
CA ASP A 226 7.46 23.19 7.14
C ASP A 226 6.04 22.65 7.31
N PHE A 227 5.68 21.60 6.55
CA PHE A 227 4.37 20.97 6.64
C PHE A 227 4.40 19.45 6.33
N VAL A 228 3.44 18.72 6.86
CA VAL A 228 3.17 17.31 6.54
C VAL A 228 1.67 17.15 6.29
N VAL A 229 1.29 16.46 5.23
CA VAL A 229 -0.08 16.09 4.91
C VAL A 229 -0.18 14.56 4.88
N MET A 230 -1.27 13.98 5.40
CA MET A 230 -1.47 12.54 5.35
C MET A 230 -2.94 12.12 5.44
N ASN A 231 -3.28 11.04 4.73
CA ASN A 231 -4.43 10.20 5.01
C ASN A 231 -3.91 8.84 5.50
N PRO A 232 -3.64 8.67 6.82
CA PRO A 232 -3.06 7.45 7.33
C PRO A 232 -3.90 6.21 7.00
N PRO A 233 -3.30 5.03 6.81
CA PRO A 233 -4.06 3.82 6.45
C PRO A 233 -5.04 3.39 7.55
N PHE A 234 -6.30 3.15 7.16
CA PHE A 234 -7.42 2.77 8.04
C PHE A 234 -8.14 1.48 7.61
N HIS A 235 -7.43 0.40 7.28
CA HIS A 235 -8.14 -0.82 6.85
C HIS A 235 -8.59 -1.65 8.06
N ASP A 236 -9.90 -1.64 8.34
CA ASP A 236 -10.75 -2.63 9.03
C ASP A 236 -10.22 -3.41 10.26
N ALA A 237 -9.13 -2.99 10.90
CA ALA A 237 -8.32 -3.87 11.75
C ALA A 237 -8.06 -3.31 13.16
N GLY A 238 -8.95 -3.66 14.09
CA GLY A 238 -8.64 -3.84 15.52
C GLY A 238 -7.61 -2.86 16.14
N ARG A 239 -6.61 -3.40 16.83
CA ARG A 239 -5.58 -2.63 17.55
C ARG A 239 -4.40 -2.21 16.64
N GLU A 240 -4.13 -2.96 15.58
CA GLU A 240 -2.98 -2.76 14.69
C GLU A 240 -3.12 -1.52 13.79
N ALA A 241 -4.29 -1.28 13.19
CA ALA A 241 -4.51 -0.09 12.36
C ALA A 241 -4.44 1.21 13.19
N LYS A 242 -4.92 1.17 14.45
CA LYS A 242 -4.78 2.29 15.40
C LYS A 242 -3.31 2.60 15.67
N GLY A 243 -2.50 1.57 15.96
CA GLY A 243 -1.07 1.72 16.18
C GLY A 243 -0.33 2.30 14.96
N LEU A 244 -0.75 1.92 13.75
CA LEU A 244 -0.14 2.42 12.52
C LEU A 244 -0.37 3.93 12.31
N GLY A 245 -1.60 4.42 12.46
CA GLY A 245 -1.86 5.85 12.34
C GLY A 245 -1.20 6.69 13.45
N ILE A 246 -1.13 6.16 14.68
CA ILE A 246 -0.36 6.80 15.76
C ILE A 246 1.12 6.89 15.40
N ALA A 247 1.70 5.83 14.83
CA ALA A 247 3.08 5.86 14.36
C ALA A 247 3.27 6.95 13.28
N PHE A 248 2.34 7.08 12.33
CA PHE A 248 2.38 8.17 11.33
C PHE A 248 2.38 9.56 11.98
N ILE A 249 1.53 9.79 12.98
CA ILE A 249 1.48 11.04 13.76
C ILE A 249 2.84 11.33 14.42
N GLN A 250 3.44 10.32 15.05
CA GLN A 250 4.76 10.44 15.68
C GLN A 250 5.85 10.79 14.64
N ARG A 251 5.86 10.11 13.49
CA ARG A 251 6.81 10.39 12.39
C ARG A 251 6.62 11.79 11.83
N ALA A 252 5.37 12.23 11.61
CA ALA A 252 5.05 13.58 11.16
C ALA A 252 5.62 14.63 12.13
N ALA A 253 5.36 14.46 13.43
CA ALA A 253 5.95 15.32 14.45
C ALA A 253 7.47 15.30 14.41
N GLU A 254 8.13 14.14 14.25
CA GLU A 254 9.59 14.08 14.17
C GLU A 254 10.18 14.81 12.96
N PHE A 255 9.49 14.78 11.82
CA PHE A 255 9.94 15.37 10.55
C PHE A 255 9.76 16.89 10.50
N LEU A 256 8.75 17.42 11.20
CA LEU A 256 8.47 18.85 11.23
C LEU A 256 9.54 19.65 12.00
N ARG A 257 9.80 20.89 11.56
CA ARG A 257 10.50 21.90 12.36
C ARG A 257 9.57 22.45 13.47
N PRO A 258 10.09 23.12 14.51
CA PRO A 258 9.25 23.90 15.42
C PRO A 258 8.40 24.93 14.66
N GLY A 259 7.10 24.99 14.92
CA GLY A 259 6.11 25.80 14.21
C GLY A 259 5.64 25.20 12.88
N GLY A 260 6.13 24.02 12.49
CA GLY A 260 5.62 23.30 11.32
C GLY A 260 4.26 22.66 11.59
N VAL A 261 3.49 22.41 10.53
CA VAL A 261 2.09 21.97 10.64
C VAL A 261 1.85 20.58 10.07
N CYS A 262 1.06 19.77 10.75
CA CYS A 262 0.56 18.50 10.25
C CYS A 262 -0.94 18.62 9.93
N TRP A 263 -1.33 18.24 8.72
CA TRP A 263 -2.71 18.16 8.27
C TRP A 263 -3.05 16.70 8.02
N LEU A 264 -4.05 16.18 8.75
CA LEU A 264 -4.46 14.80 8.58
C LEU A 264 -5.97 14.66 8.52
N VAL A 265 -6.43 13.63 7.81
CA VAL A 265 -7.80 13.15 7.88
C VAL A 265 -7.83 11.81 8.57
N ALA A 266 -8.86 11.56 9.37
CA ALA A 266 -9.08 10.28 10.02
C ALA A 266 -10.57 9.95 10.11
N ASN A 267 -10.90 8.67 10.22
CA ASN A 267 -12.26 8.28 10.62
C ASN A 267 -12.61 8.90 11.99
N ARG A 268 -13.82 9.44 12.12
CA ARG A 268 -14.30 10.17 13.31
C ARG A 268 -14.04 9.43 14.63
N HIS A 269 -14.27 8.12 14.64
CA HIS A 269 -14.16 7.26 15.81
C HIS A 269 -12.72 6.90 16.23
N LEU A 270 -11.70 7.25 15.43
CA LEU A 270 -10.31 6.96 15.77
C LEU A 270 -9.79 7.98 16.80
N PRO A 271 -9.22 7.54 17.93
CA PRO A 271 -8.82 8.42 19.03
C PRO A 271 -7.40 8.96 18.82
N TYR A 272 -7.20 9.75 17.77
CA TYR A 272 -5.88 10.32 17.43
C TYR A 272 -5.53 11.59 18.20
N GLU A 273 -6.52 12.24 18.80
CA GLU A 273 -6.38 13.44 19.60
C GLU A 273 -5.29 13.27 20.68
N ALA A 274 -5.34 12.18 21.44
CA ALA A 274 -4.35 11.92 22.49
C ALA A 274 -2.91 11.81 21.95
N ALA A 275 -2.72 11.17 20.79
CA ALA A 275 -1.40 11.06 20.16
C ALA A 275 -0.92 12.40 19.57
N LEU A 276 -1.85 13.24 19.11
CA LEU A 276 -1.55 14.58 18.61
C LEU A 276 -1.21 15.53 19.76
N GLU A 277 -2.00 15.56 20.82
CA GLU A 277 -1.76 16.39 22.03
C GLU A 277 -0.42 16.06 22.71
N GLU A 278 0.05 14.82 22.61
CA GLU A 278 1.36 14.43 23.14
C GLU A 278 2.53 15.04 22.32
N LYS A 279 2.36 15.23 21.01
CA LYS A 279 3.45 15.56 20.07
C LYS A 279 3.41 16.98 19.52
N PHE A 280 2.26 17.64 19.59
CA PHE A 280 2.00 18.94 18.99
C PHE A 280 1.58 19.95 20.05
N ARG A 281 2.02 21.20 19.90
CA ARG A 281 1.69 22.31 20.80
C ARG A 281 0.21 22.66 20.79
N SER A 282 -0.44 22.52 19.64
CA SER A 282 -1.88 22.80 19.50
C SER A 282 -2.48 21.94 18.40
N ILE A 283 -3.74 21.54 18.59
CA ILE A 283 -4.56 20.82 17.61
C ILE A 283 -5.86 21.60 17.37
N ALA A 284 -6.33 21.63 16.12
CA ALA A 284 -7.57 22.30 15.73
C ALA A 284 -8.38 21.39 14.80
N PRO A 285 -9.66 21.10 15.13
CA PRO A 285 -10.56 20.47 14.18
C PRO A 285 -10.89 21.48 13.07
N VAL A 286 -10.68 21.09 11.82
CA VAL A 286 -10.88 21.98 10.66
C VAL A 286 -12.22 21.69 9.99
N ALA A 287 -12.54 20.42 9.76
CA ALA A 287 -13.79 19.99 9.16
C ALA A 287 -14.18 18.59 9.61
N GLU A 288 -15.47 18.29 9.50
CA GLU A 288 -16.00 16.96 9.74
C GLU A 288 -17.15 16.67 8.78
N ALA A 289 -17.01 15.62 7.97
CA ALA A 289 -18.01 15.22 6.99
C ALA A 289 -17.86 13.75 6.63
N SER A 290 -18.96 13.11 6.22
CA SER A 290 -18.96 11.74 5.68
C SER A 290 -18.28 10.68 6.57
N GLY A 291 -18.30 10.88 7.90
CA GLY A 291 -17.67 9.97 8.87
C GLY A 291 -16.17 10.23 9.10
N PHE A 292 -15.59 11.26 8.48
CA PHE A 292 -14.20 11.67 8.62
C PHE A 292 -14.09 13.01 9.34
N LYS A 293 -12.95 13.23 10.00
CA LYS A 293 -12.52 14.50 10.61
C LYS A 293 -11.17 14.91 10.04
N VAL A 294 -11.01 16.20 9.74
CA VAL A 294 -9.75 16.82 9.35
C VAL A 294 -9.21 17.61 10.53
N ILE A 295 -7.95 17.39 10.87
CA ILE A 295 -7.27 18.03 12.00
C ILE A 295 -6.00 18.70 11.49
N GLU A 296 -5.81 19.94 11.93
CA GLU A 296 -4.53 20.64 11.88
C GLU A 296 -3.82 20.49 13.23
N ALA A 297 -2.52 20.22 13.22
CA ALA A 297 -1.69 20.14 14.41
C ALA A 297 -0.38 20.92 14.22
N VAL A 298 -0.02 21.79 15.16
CA VAL A 298 1.17 22.66 15.09
C VAL A 298 2.24 22.14 16.05
N LYS A 299 3.44 21.88 15.54
CA LYS A 299 4.58 21.39 16.35
C LYS A 299 5.20 22.48 17.19
#